data_AF-A0A2H3DXB2-F1
#
_entry.id   AF-A0A2H3DXB2-F1
#
_cell.length_a   1.000
_cell.length_b   1.000
_cell.length_c   1.000
_cell.angle_alpha   90.00
_cell.angle_beta   90.00
_cell.angle_gamma   90.00
#
_symmetry.space_group_name_H-M   'P 1'
#
loop_
_entity.id
_entity.type
_entity.pdbx_description
1 polymer ?
#
loop_
_entity_poly.entity_id
_entity_poly.type
_entity_poly.pdbx_seq_one_letter_code
_entity_poly.pdbx_strand_id
1 'polypeptide(L)'
;MSKPAPGTYKIINRVLSVNNKRLAITANAEGKAANVTEEVSSNTAQQWVIADFDSNTQSMAPIARPSLQAAWGSGVVTVLPANSYVWTIRETDTGITIQDGGRTAFWGVANASEDSQVTIGAGTGDVQQRWILMRVA
;
A
#
# COMPACT_ATOMS: atom_id res chain seq x y z
N MET A 1 -10.15 9.27 -13.23
CA MET A 1 -9.47 8.29 -12.36
C MET A 1 -9.11 7.08 -13.19
N SER A 2 -7.87 6.61 -13.12
CA SER A 2 -7.36 5.47 -13.90
C SER A 2 -6.89 4.35 -12.98
N LYS A 3 -7.00 3.10 -13.43
CA LYS A 3 -6.36 1.94 -12.78
C LYS A 3 -4.87 1.94 -13.18
N PRO A 4 -3.90 1.89 -12.25
CA PRO A 4 -2.49 1.82 -12.61
C PRO A 4 -2.18 0.50 -13.30
N ALA A 5 -1.23 0.52 -14.24
CA ALA A 5 -0.80 -0.68 -14.94
C ALA A 5 -0.14 -1.69 -13.97
N PRO A 6 -0.27 -3.00 -14.22
CA PRO A 6 0.49 -4.01 -13.47
C PRO A 6 2.00 -3.78 -13.50
N GLY A 7 2.68 -4.14 -12.43
CA GLY A 7 4.14 -4.02 -12.31
C GLY A 7 4.62 -3.96 -10.87
N THR A 8 5.92 -3.75 -10.71
CA THR A 8 6.55 -3.57 -9.41
C THR A 8 6.60 -2.11 -9.03
N TYR A 9 6.18 -1.79 -7.82
CA TYR A 9 6.12 -0.44 -7.30
C TYR A 9 6.63 -0.34 -5.88
N LYS A 10 7.18 0.83 -5.54
CA LYS A 10 7.14 1.33 -4.18
C LYS A 10 5.90 2.17 -3.99
N ILE A 11 5.26 2.03 -2.83
CA ILE A 11 4.03 2.73 -2.48
C ILE A 11 4.37 3.70 -1.37
N ILE A 12 4.43 4.98 -1.72
CA ILE A 12 4.97 6.04 -0.86
C ILE A 12 3.81 6.91 -0.38
N ASN A 13 3.74 7.20 0.92
CA ASN A 13 2.73 8.13 1.42
C ASN A 13 2.99 9.53 0.88
N ARG A 14 1.93 10.27 0.55
CA ARG A 14 2.09 11.66 0.08
C ARG A 14 2.63 12.61 1.16
N VAL A 15 2.44 12.28 2.43
CA VAL A 15 2.95 13.07 3.55
C VAL A 15 4.36 12.59 3.90
N LEU A 16 5.29 13.53 4.00
CA LEU A 16 6.64 13.26 4.49
C LEU A 16 6.63 13.07 6.00
N SER A 17 7.63 12.36 6.51
CA SER A 17 7.89 12.32 7.95
C SER A 17 8.25 13.70 8.50
N VAL A 18 8.20 13.85 9.82
CA VAL A 18 8.65 15.08 10.52
C VAL A 18 10.10 15.49 10.18
N ASN A 19 10.91 14.53 9.73
CA ASN A 19 12.29 14.73 9.30
C ASN A 19 12.43 14.87 7.77
N ASN A 20 11.34 15.20 7.08
CA ASN A 20 11.26 15.36 5.62
C ASN A 20 11.63 14.09 4.82
N LYS A 21 11.38 12.90 5.37
CA LYS A 21 11.65 11.62 4.69
C LYS A 21 10.41 11.10 3.97
N ARG A 22 10.61 10.48 2.81
CA ARG A 22 9.56 9.71 2.13
C ARG A 22 9.32 8.42 2.90
N LEU A 23 8.05 8.09 3.10
CA LEU A 23 7.63 6.93 3.87
C LEU A 23 7.00 5.88 2.94
N ALA A 24 7.67 4.74 2.76
CA ALA A 24 7.24 3.66 1.88
C ALA A 24 6.62 2.50 2.67
N ILE A 25 5.54 1.91 2.14
CA ILE A 25 4.93 0.70 2.72
C ILE A 25 5.96 -0.44 2.69
N THR A 26 6.25 -0.99 3.86
CA THR A 26 7.20 -2.08 4.08
C THR A 26 6.47 -3.33 4.57
N ALA A 27 6.72 -4.45 3.89
CA ALA A 27 6.17 -5.74 4.26
C ALA A 27 6.92 -6.37 5.44
N ASN A 28 6.18 -6.71 6.49
CA ASN A 28 6.71 -7.43 7.64
C ASN A 28 6.53 -8.95 7.51
N ALA A 29 6.82 -9.68 8.59
CA ALA A 29 6.61 -11.13 8.69
C ALA A 29 5.17 -11.55 8.37
N GLU A 30 4.99 -12.81 7.98
CA GLU A 30 3.65 -13.39 7.83
C GLU A 30 2.82 -13.17 9.11
N GLY A 31 1.55 -12.78 8.94
CA GLY A 31 0.65 -12.47 10.03
C GLY A 31 0.95 -11.14 10.74
N LYS A 32 1.92 -10.34 10.26
CA LYS A 32 2.23 -9.02 10.82
C LYS A 32 1.69 -7.90 9.94
N ALA A 33 1.33 -6.80 10.61
CA ALA A 33 0.91 -5.58 9.94
C ALA A 33 2.08 -4.97 9.15
N ALA A 34 1.81 -4.44 7.97
CA ALA A 34 2.74 -3.58 7.24
C ALA A 34 2.82 -2.22 7.93
N ASN A 35 4.01 -1.63 7.93
CA ASN A 35 4.30 -0.29 8.42
C ASN A 35 4.88 0.56 7.29
N VAL A 36 4.96 1.88 7.51
CA VAL A 36 5.74 2.76 6.65
C VAL A 36 7.11 3.00 7.27
N THR A 37 8.17 2.93 6.47
CA THR A 37 9.55 3.24 6.90
C THR A 37 10.21 4.17 5.90
N GLU A 38 11.36 4.78 6.25
CA GLU A 38 12.09 5.63 5.30
C GLU A 38 12.33 4.88 3.98
N GLU A 39 12.03 5.54 2.86
CA GLU A 39 12.19 4.95 1.53
C GLU A 39 13.66 4.68 1.21
N VAL A 40 13.99 3.41 0.98
CA VAL A 40 15.37 2.95 0.71
C VAL A 40 15.37 2.16 -0.59
N SER A 41 15.99 2.69 -1.66
CA SER A 41 15.94 2.17 -3.04
C SER A 41 16.10 0.64 -3.14
N SER A 42 17.09 0.07 -2.45
CA SER A 42 17.43 -1.36 -2.46
C SER A 42 16.54 -2.27 -1.59
N ASN A 43 15.65 -1.71 -0.77
CA ASN A 43 14.85 -2.50 0.16
C ASN A 43 13.72 -3.26 -0.57
N THR A 44 13.88 -4.56 -0.75
CA THR A 44 12.91 -5.43 -1.44
C THR A 44 11.61 -5.63 -0.64
N ALA A 45 11.61 -5.40 0.68
CA ALA A 45 10.39 -5.40 1.48
C ALA A 45 9.49 -4.17 1.22
N GLN A 46 10.05 -3.11 0.61
CA GLN A 46 9.30 -1.92 0.17
C GLN A 46 8.78 -2.03 -1.27
N GLN A 47 9.11 -3.11 -1.98
CA GLN A 47 8.74 -3.32 -3.37
C GLN A 47 7.57 -4.29 -3.44
N TRP A 48 6.49 -3.85 -4.08
CA TRP A 48 5.23 -4.57 -4.19
C TRP A 48 4.89 -4.81 -5.65
N VAL A 49 4.62 -6.07 -5.98
CA VAL A 49 4.03 -6.45 -7.27
C VAL A 49 2.53 -6.15 -7.19
N ILE A 50 2.08 -5.24 -8.04
CA ILE A 50 0.67 -4.97 -8.30
C ILE A 50 0.28 -5.76 -9.54
N ALA A 51 -0.66 -6.69 -9.41
CA ALA A 51 -1.15 -7.52 -10.50
C ALA A 51 -2.66 -7.38 -10.67
N ASP A 52 -3.13 -7.38 -11.92
CA ASP A 52 -4.56 -7.36 -12.20
C ASP A 52 -5.23 -8.64 -11.71
N PHE A 53 -6.34 -8.49 -10.98
CA PHE A 53 -7.21 -9.60 -10.60
C PHE A 53 -8.45 -9.63 -11.50
N ASP A 54 -9.06 -8.46 -11.70
CA ASP A 54 -10.15 -8.27 -12.65
C ASP A 54 -10.09 -6.86 -13.29
N SER A 55 -11.15 -6.49 -14.02
CA SER A 55 -11.26 -5.16 -14.66
C SER A 55 -11.20 -3.99 -13.68
N ASN A 56 -11.58 -4.21 -12.42
CA ASN A 56 -11.69 -3.23 -11.36
C ASN A 56 -10.63 -3.39 -10.26
N THR A 57 -10.26 -4.60 -9.90
CA THR A 57 -9.45 -4.88 -8.70
C THR A 57 -8.07 -5.45 -9.03
N GLN A 58 -7.14 -5.24 -8.12
CA GLN A 58 -5.75 -5.65 -8.23
C GLN A 58 -5.31 -6.35 -6.94
N SER A 59 -4.42 -7.32 -7.05
CA SER A 59 -3.74 -7.94 -5.92
C SER A 59 -2.38 -7.29 -5.68
N MET A 60 -1.87 -7.43 -4.47
CA MET A 60 -0.58 -6.87 -4.06
C MET A 60 0.23 -7.90 -3.30
N ALA A 61 1.44 -8.20 -3.78
CA ALA A 61 2.38 -9.13 -3.14
C ALA A 61 3.75 -8.46 -2.96
N PRO A 62 4.42 -8.57 -1.81
CA PRO A 62 5.75 -8.01 -1.63
C PRO A 62 6.80 -8.87 -2.34
N ILE A 63 7.76 -8.24 -3.02
CA ILE A 63 8.84 -8.96 -3.73
C ILE A 63 9.64 -9.85 -2.79
N ALA A 64 9.92 -9.37 -1.58
CA ALA A 64 10.68 -10.14 -0.60
C ALA A 64 9.98 -11.45 -0.16
N ARG A 65 8.64 -11.55 -0.33
CA ARG A 65 7.83 -12.69 0.14
C ARG A 65 6.71 -13.00 -0.89
N PRO A 66 7.03 -13.58 -2.05
CA PRO A 66 6.07 -13.71 -3.16
C PRO A 66 4.91 -14.69 -2.89
N SER A 67 5.01 -15.55 -1.87
CA SER A 67 3.92 -16.42 -1.42
C SER A 67 2.86 -15.70 -0.57
N LEU A 68 3.10 -14.43 -0.22
CA LEU A 68 2.23 -13.63 0.63
C LEU A 68 1.56 -12.50 -0.17
N GLN A 69 0.45 -12.00 0.37
CA GLN A 69 -0.32 -10.90 -0.18
C GLN A 69 -0.69 -9.89 0.90
N ALA A 70 -0.89 -8.64 0.50
CA ALA A 70 -1.51 -7.64 1.35
C ALA A 70 -2.99 -7.96 1.55
N ALA A 71 -3.38 -8.16 2.80
CA ALA A 71 -4.72 -8.54 3.23
C ALA A 71 -5.28 -7.52 4.24
N TRP A 72 -6.59 -7.59 4.47
CA TRP A 72 -7.23 -6.82 5.53
C TRP A 72 -7.15 -7.59 6.85
N GLY A 73 -6.32 -7.11 7.78
CA GLY A 73 -6.30 -7.59 9.16
C GLY A 73 -7.31 -6.87 10.06
N SER A 74 -7.00 -6.74 11.35
CA SER A 74 -7.83 -6.01 12.33
C SER A 74 -7.72 -4.49 12.17
N GLY A 75 -8.17 -3.96 11.02
CA GLY A 75 -8.13 -2.52 10.70
C GLY A 75 -6.80 -2.01 10.12
N VAL A 76 -5.91 -2.92 9.73
CA VAL A 76 -4.60 -2.61 9.15
C VAL A 76 -4.30 -3.55 7.99
N VAL A 77 -3.34 -3.15 7.14
CA VAL A 77 -2.79 -4.02 6.11
C VAL A 77 -1.91 -5.07 6.78
N THR A 78 -2.28 -6.34 6.64
CA THR A 78 -1.51 -7.48 7.16
C THR A 78 -0.99 -8.31 5.99
N VAL A 79 0.21 -8.87 6.13
CA VAL A 79 0.80 -9.75 5.10
C VAL A 79 0.42 -11.20 5.41
N LEU A 80 -0.39 -11.83 4.57
CA LEU A 80 -0.94 -13.19 4.78
C LEU A 80 -0.64 -14.11 3.58
N PRO A 81 -0.73 -15.44 3.74
CA PRO A 81 -0.66 -16.36 2.60
C PRO A 81 -1.65 -15.98 1.50
N ALA A 82 -1.25 -16.10 0.23
CA ALA A 82 -2.08 -15.71 -0.90
C ALA A 82 -3.46 -16.40 -0.88
N ASN A 83 -4.54 -15.61 -0.89
CA ASN A 83 -5.92 -16.10 -0.85
C ASN A 83 -6.90 -15.16 -1.58
N SER A 84 -6.47 -14.63 -2.73
CA SER A 84 -7.28 -13.70 -3.55
C SER A 84 -7.68 -12.41 -2.83
N TYR A 85 -6.76 -11.84 -2.04
CA TYR A 85 -6.97 -10.51 -1.47
C TYR A 85 -6.81 -9.44 -2.55
N VAL A 86 -7.80 -8.55 -2.65
CA VAL A 86 -7.89 -7.57 -3.74
C VAL A 86 -8.22 -6.17 -3.25
N TRP A 87 -7.73 -5.20 -4.01
CA TRP A 87 -7.83 -3.77 -3.72
C TRP A 87 -8.22 -2.99 -4.96
N THR A 88 -9.05 -1.96 -4.79
CA THR A 88 -9.31 -0.97 -5.81
C THR A 88 -8.22 0.10 -5.72
N ILE A 89 -7.27 0.10 -6.65
CA ILE A 89 -6.19 1.09 -6.73
C ILE A 89 -6.52 2.08 -7.86
N ARG A 90 -6.58 3.38 -7.56
CA ARG A 90 -6.94 4.41 -8.55
C ARG A 90 -6.05 5.62 -8.46
N GLU A 91 -5.60 6.09 -9.62
CA GLU A 91 -4.95 7.38 -9.77
C GLU A 91 -6.00 8.48 -9.90
N THR A 92 -5.81 9.53 -9.11
CA THR A 92 -6.58 10.76 -9.07
C THR A 92 -5.64 11.96 -9.26
N ASP A 93 -6.21 13.15 -9.43
CA ASP A 93 -5.48 14.43 -9.39
C ASP A 93 -4.70 14.65 -8.08
N THR A 94 -5.25 14.11 -6.99
CA THR A 94 -4.72 14.18 -5.62
C THR A 94 -3.99 12.91 -5.19
N GLY A 95 -3.63 12.03 -6.14
CA GLY A 95 -2.70 10.93 -5.94
C GLY A 95 -3.35 9.58 -6.08
N ILE A 96 -2.71 8.56 -5.51
CA ILE A 96 -3.23 7.20 -5.58
C ILE A 96 -4.12 6.95 -4.37
N THR A 97 -5.32 6.45 -4.59
CA THR A 97 -6.14 5.83 -3.55
C THR A 97 -6.00 4.32 -3.63
N ILE A 98 -5.96 3.67 -2.47
CA ILE A 98 -6.03 2.22 -2.34
C ILE A 98 -7.20 1.93 -1.42
N GLN A 99 -8.17 1.18 -1.92
CA GLN A 99 -9.42 0.90 -1.23
C GLN A 99 -9.71 -0.59 -1.24
N ASP A 100 -10.59 -1.06 -0.36
CA ASP A 100 -11.16 -2.40 -0.46
C ASP A 100 -11.94 -2.60 -1.79
N GLY A 101 -12.31 -3.85 -2.09
CA GLY A 101 -13.10 -4.17 -3.28
C GLY A 101 -14.45 -3.44 -3.33
N GLY A 102 -15.06 -3.17 -2.17
CA GLY A 102 -16.32 -2.42 -2.06
C GLY A 102 -16.16 -0.90 -2.10
N ARG A 103 -14.92 -0.37 -2.10
CA ARG A 103 -14.62 1.08 -2.09
C ARG A 103 -15.17 1.82 -0.87
N THR A 104 -15.29 1.14 0.25
CA THR A 104 -15.81 1.65 1.54
C THR A 104 -14.71 2.02 2.53
N ALA A 105 -13.55 1.38 2.42
CA ALA A 105 -12.40 1.60 3.30
C ALA A 105 -11.14 1.93 2.50
N PHE A 106 -10.32 2.80 3.05
CA PHE A 106 -9.14 3.39 2.43
C PHE A 106 -7.91 3.03 3.24
N TRP A 107 -6.82 2.78 2.52
CA TRP A 107 -5.52 2.65 3.12
C TRP A 107 -4.95 4.03 3.47
N GLY A 108 -4.38 4.15 4.66
CA GLY A 108 -3.71 5.37 5.09
C GLY A 108 -2.67 5.11 6.17
N VAL A 109 -2.22 6.19 6.77
CA VAL A 109 -1.43 6.18 8.01
C VAL A 109 -2.10 7.12 9.00
N ALA A 110 -2.19 6.73 10.28
CA ALA A 110 -2.75 7.62 11.30
C ALA A 110 -1.84 8.84 11.52
N ASN A 111 -0.53 8.58 11.59
CA ASN A 111 0.51 9.61 11.66
C ASN A 111 1.53 9.32 10.56
N ALA A 112 2.02 10.36 9.88
CA ALA A 112 3.12 10.23 8.94
C ALA A 112 4.46 10.16 9.70
N SER A 113 4.64 9.11 10.49
CA SER A 113 5.88 8.81 11.20
C SER A 113 6.44 7.48 10.74
N GLU A 114 7.75 7.32 10.88
CA GLU A 114 8.37 6.01 10.74
C GLU A 114 7.71 5.00 11.69
N ASP A 115 7.62 3.75 11.23
CA ASP A 115 6.99 2.61 11.87
C ASP A 115 5.47 2.71 12.10
N SER A 116 4.81 3.77 11.63
CA SER A 116 3.36 3.83 11.64
C SER A 116 2.76 2.71 10.79
N GLN A 117 1.78 2.01 11.34
CA GLN A 117 1.06 0.95 10.62
C GLN A 117 0.23 1.54 9.47
N VAL A 118 0.13 0.77 8.38
CA VAL A 118 -0.80 1.11 7.30
C VAL A 118 -2.20 0.71 7.71
N THR A 119 -3.04 1.70 7.99
CA THR A 119 -4.41 1.52 8.46
C THR A 119 -5.36 1.28 7.31
N ILE A 120 -6.47 0.59 7.59
CA ILE A 120 -7.61 0.44 6.68
C ILE A 120 -8.85 0.90 7.44
N GLY A 121 -9.46 1.98 6.98
CA GLY A 121 -10.61 2.58 7.66
C GLY A 121 -11.44 3.48 6.75
N ALA A 122 -12.41 4.19 7.33
CA ALA A 122 -13.28 5.08 6.56
C ALA A 122 -12.48 6.13 5.76
N GLY A 123 -12.98 6.48 4.58
CA GLY A 123 -12.39 7.54 3.78
C GLY A 123 -12.58 8.90 4.44
N THR A 124 -11.48 9.59 4.74
CA THR A 124 -11.51 10.93 5.35
C THR A 124 -11.28 12.04 4.33
N GLY A 125 -10.69 11.71 3.18
CA GLY A 125 -10.23 12.69 2.20
C GLY A 125 -8.85 13.26 2.53
N ASP A 126 -8.25 12.86 3.65
CA ASP A 126 -6.95 13.36 4.09
C ASP A 126 -5.81 12.89 3.18
N VAL A 127 -4.77 13.72 3.11
CA VAL A 127 -3.57 13.43 2.32
C VAL A 127 -2.81 12.20 2.82
N GLN A 128 -2.97 11.83 4.10
CA GLN A 128 -2.44 10.61 4.70
C GLN A 128 -3.04 9.33 4.08
N GLN A 129 -4.22 9.41 3.45
CA GLN A 129 -4.86 8.34 2.67
C GLN A 129 -4.58 8.46 1.16
N ARG A 130 -3.52 9.20 0.80
CA ARG A 130 -3.08 9.37 -0.58
C ARG A 130 -1.65 8.88 -0.72
N TRP A 131 -1.41 8.18 -1.82
CA TRP A 131 -0.16 7.50 -2.08
C TRP A 131 0.45 7.97 -3.41
N ILE A 132 1.71 7.63 -3.61
CA ILE A 132 2.46 7.78 -4.85
C ILE A 132 2.94 6.38 -5.22
N LEU A 133 2.69 5.96 -6.46
CA LEU A 133 3.27 4.74 -7.02
C LEU A 133 4.54 5.09 -7.78
N MET A 134 5.68 4.65 -7.26
CA MET A 134 6.97 4.80 -7.92
C MET A 134 7.37 3.45 -8.52
N ARG A 135 7.38 3.35 -9.85
CA ARG A 135 7.70 2.09 -10.55
C ARG A 135 9.16 1.71 -10.31
N VAL A 136 9.38 0.43 -10.04
CA VAL A 136 10.72 -0.17 -9.94
C VAL A 136 11.02 -0.79 -11.30
N ALA A 137 12.16 -0.42 -11.90
CA ALA A 137 12.59 -0.88 -13.22
C ALA A 137 12.85 -2.40 -13.24
#